data_AF-A0AAU8JCA2-F1
#
_entry.id   AF-A0AAU8JCA2-F1
#
_cell.length_a   1.000
_cell.length_b   1.000
_cell.length_c   1.000
_cell.angle_alpha   90.00
_cell.angle_beta   90.00
_cell.angle_gamma   90.00
#
_symmetry.space_group_name_H-M   'P 1'
#
loop_
_entity.id
_entity.type
_entity.pdbx_description
1 polymer ?
#
loop_
_entity_poly.entity_id
_entity_poly.type
_entity_poly.pdbx_seq_one_letter_code
_entity_poly.pdbx_strand_id
1 'polypeptide(L)'
;MKNVVTKFGSVPDFYNYLTGMVAKLPPKILENPQTIEFLSQVSYAMTQITDKFTGVGLAMRAEVSGTKAGQRAKAIATMVHKNTAIAAGAGTGSIAELILAGKLRQPGVWLVEQALSTDLFTETMQRRQIPIGLMVDG
;
A
#
# COMPACT_ATOMS: atom_id res chain seq x y z
N MET A 1 -10.57 -20.15 11.27
CA MET A 1 -10.95 -18.90 10.59
C MET A 1 -9.67 -18.17 10.23
N LYS A 2 -9.41 -17.92 8.93
CA LYS A 2 -8.24 -17.15 8.48
C LYS A 2 -8.76 -15.75 8.13
N ASN A 3 -8.43 -14.74 8.94
CA ASN A 3 -8.81 -13.37 8.66
C ASN A 3 -7.57 -12.62 8.17
N VAL A 4 -7.67 -12.05 6.97
CA VAL A 4 -6.66 -11.14 6.40
C VAL A 4 -7.26 -9.75 6.39
N VAL A 5 -6.58 -8.80 7.02
CA VAL A 5 -6.99 -7.39 7.06
C VAL A 5 -5.87 -6.56 6.48
N THR A 6 -6.16 -5.83 5.41
CA THR A 6 -5.23 -4.88 4.80
C THR A 6 -5.74 -3.47 5.02
N LYS A 7 -4.87 -2.59 5.51
CA LYS A 7 -5.16 -1.16 5.69
C LYS A 7 -4.16 -0.33 4.90
N PHE A 8 -4.68 0.65 4.18
CA PHE A 8 -3.92 1.64 3.43
C PHE A 8 -4.14 3.01 4.06
N GLY A 9 -3.09 3.81 4.16
CA GLY A 9 -3.14 5.18 4.64
C GLY A 9 -2.22 6.07 3.84
N SER A 10 -2.59 7.34 3.74
CA SER A 10 -1.77 8.37 3.09
C SER A 10 -0.98 9.14 4.14
N VAL A 11 0.26 9.49 3.81
CA VAL A 11 1.11 10.35 4.65
C VAL A 11 1.38 11.64 3.87
N PRO A 12 1.19 12.83 4.48
CA PRO A 12 0.82 13.12 5.88
C PRO A 12 -0.62 12.74 6.32
N ASP A 13 -0.79 12.47 7.62
CA ASP A 13 -2.06 12.03 8.25
C ASP A 13 -3.26 12.95 8.04
N PHE A 14 -3.01 14.20 7.63
CA PHE A 14 -4.03 15.15 7.22
C PHE A 14 -5.00 14.57 6.18
N TYR A 15 -4.50 13.76 5.25
CA TYR A 15 -5.36 13.10 4.25
C TYR A 15 -6.32 12.10 4.89
N ASN A 16 -5.85 11.31 5.85
CA ASN A 16 -6.69 10.34 6.55
C ASN A 16 -7.80 11.06 7.35
N TYR A 17 -7.49 12.22 7.92
CA TYR A 17 -8.45 13.08 8.60
C TYR A 17 -9.50 13.66 7.66
N LEU A 18 -9.08 14.23 6.52
CA LEU A 18 -10.00 14.77 5.51
C LEU A 18 -10.93 13.70 4.95
N THR A 19 -10.40 12.53 4.56
CA THR A 19 -11.22 11.41 4.09
C THR A 19 -12.20 10.96 5.17
N GLY A 20 -11.78 10.91 6.43
CA GLY A 20 -12.65 10.58 7.56
C GLY A 20 -13.74 11.63 7.83
N MET A 21 -13.48 12.92 7.58
CA MET A 21 -14.48 13.98 7.69
C MET A 21 -15.52 13.88 6.58
N VAL A 22 -15.09 13.70 5.33
CA VAL A 22 -15.98 13.57 4.18
C VAL A 22 -16.88 12.33 4.31
N ALA A 23 -16.33 11.21 4.79
CA ALA A 23 -17.09 9.98 5.02
C ALA A 23 -18.21 10.10 6.07
N LYS A 24 -18.17 11.13 6.93
CA LYS A 24 -19.19 11.39 7.96
C LYS A 24 -20.24 12.42 7.52
N LEU A 25 -20.13 12.96 6.31
CA LEU A 25 -21.10 13.94 5.82
C LEU A 25 -22.46 13.27 5.54
N PRO A 26 -23.58 13.99 5.74
CA PRO A 26 -24.91 13.50 5.41
C PRO A 26 -25.03 13.04 3.95
N PRO A 27 -25.78 11.95 3.67
CA PRO A 27 -25.94 11.42 2.31
C PRO A 27 -26.44 12.47 1.31
N LYS A 28 -27.35 13.35 1.74
CA LYS A 28 -27.89 14.46 0.91
C LYS A 28 -26.83 15.42 0.38
N ILE A 29 -25.69 15.54 1.05
CA ILE A 29 -24.56 16.38 0.65
C ILE A 29 -23.64 15.61 -0.30
N LEU A 30 -23.45 14.31 -0.06
CA LEU A 30 -22.65 13.41 -0.91
C LEU A 30 -23.36 13.02 -2.21
N GLU A 31 -24.68 13.12 -2.27
CA GLU A 31 -25.49 12.91 -3.47
C GLU A 31 -25.62 14.16 -4.34
N ASN A 32 -25.16 15.33 -3.86
CA ASN A 32 -25.22 16.58 -4.62
C ASN A 32 -24.02 16.68 -5.60
N PRO A 33 -24.26 16.72 -6.92
CA PRO A 33 -23.20 16.78 -7.93
C PRO A 33 -22.26 17.97 -7.76
N GLN A 34 -22.77 19.13 -7.34
CA GLN A 34 -21.95 20.33 -7.14
C GLN A 34 -20.98 20.18 -5.96
N THR A 35 -21.41 19.46 -4.92
CA THR A 35 -20.54 19.19 -3.76
C THR A 35 -19.47 18.17 -4.12
N ILE A 36 -19.83 17.12 -4.87
CA ILE A 36 -18.87 16.14 -5.37
C ILE A 36 -17.86 16.79 -6.32
N GLU A 37 -18.30 17.68 -7.20
CA GLU A 37 -17.42 18.38 -8.13
C GLU A 37 -16.48 19.34 -7.39
N PHE A 38 -16.98 20.11 -6.41
CA PHE A 38 -16.14 20.95 -5.56
C PHE A 38 -15.11 20.13 -4.77
N LEU A 39 -15.52 19.04 -4.12
CA LEU A 39 -14.60 18.15 -3.41
C LEU A 39 -13.57 17.52 -4.35
N SER A 40 -13.97 17.19 -5.59
CA SER A 40 -13.07 16.63 -6.61
C SER A 40 -12.05 17.66 -7.10
N GLN A 41 -12.48 18.89 -7.38
CA GLN A 41 -11.60 19.98 -7.82
C GLN A 41 -10.63 20.39 -6.70
N VAL A 42 -11.10 20.48 -5.45
CA VAL A 42 -10.24 20.74 -4.29
C VAL A 42 -9.27 19.58 -4.07
N SER A 43 -9.73 18.33 -4.16
CA SER A 43 -8.85 17.15 -4.05
C SER A 43 -7.78 17.16 -5.15
N TYR A 44 -8.16 17.48 -6.40
CA TYR A 44 -7.26 17.57 -7.54
C TYR A 44 -6.23 18.71 -7.38
N ALA A 45 -6.68 19.91 -6.97
CA ALA A 45 -5.80 21.04 -6.70
C ALA A 45 -4.83 20.73 -5.54
N MET A 46 -5.32 20.05 -4.51
CA MET A 46 -4.49 19.61 -3.38
C MET A 46 -3.47 18.55 -3.80
N THR A 47 -3.84 17.59 -4.65
CA THR A 47 -2.88 16.65 -5.25
C THR A 47 -1.84 17.38 -6.09
N GLN A 48 -2.20 18.37 -6.90
CA GLN A 48 -1.25 19.17 -7.69
C GLN A 48 -0.23 19.95 -6.84
N ILE A 49 -0.64 20.44 -5.66
CA ILE A 49 0.23 21.20 -4.74
C ILE A 49 1.17 20.26 -3.96
N THR A 50 0.71 19.07 -3.59
CA THR A 50 1.49 18.12 -2.77
C THR A 50 2.33 17.15 -3.58
N ASP A 51 1.92 16.83 -4.81
CA ASP A 51 2.69 16.02 -5.76
C ASP A 51 3.97 16.73 -6.22
N LYS A 52 3.95 18.07 -6.31
CA LYS A 52 5.14 18.89 -6.67
C LYS A 52 6.15 19.09 -5.55
N PHE A 53 5.77 19.02 -4.27
CA PHE A 53 6.65 19.42 -3.16
C PHE A 53 7.12 18.27 -2.26
N THR A 54 6.38 17.15 -2.15
CA THR A 54 6.76 16.07 -1.20
C THR A 54 6.63 14.65 -1.75
N GLY A 55 5.86 14.45 -2.83
CA GLY A 55 5.32 13.14 -3.19
C GLY A 55 4.28 12.72 -2.15
N VAL A 56 3.16 12.14 -2.58
CA VAL A 56 2.20 11.57 -1.63
C VAL A 56 2.87 10.36 -0.97
N GLY A 57 3.05 10.35 0.35
CA GLY A 57 3.62 9.22 1.07
C GLY A 57 2.62 8.08 1.23
N LEU A 58 3.11 6.84 1.20
CA LEU A 58 2.32 5.61 1.34
C LEU A 58 2.63 4.94 2.67
N ALA A 59 1.60 4.57 3.42
CA ALA A 59 1.68 3.64 4.54
C ALA A 59 0.77 2.44 4.29
N MET A 60 1.33 1.23 4.40
CA MET A 60 0.61 -0.03 4.27
C MET A 60 0.78 -0.87 5.52
N ARG A 61 -0.31 -1.54 5.94
CA ARG A 61 -0.28 -2.59 6.96
C ARG A 61 -1.12 -3.77 6.50
N ALA A 62 -0.51 -4.94 6.43
CA ALA A 62 -1.19 -6.21 6.22
C ALA A 62 -1.11 -7.03 7.50
N GLU A 63 -2.24 -7.54 7.97
CA GLU A 63 -2.33 -8.36 9.18
C GLU A 63 -3.06 -9.66 8.87
N VAL A 64 -2.44 -10.78 9.24
CA VAL A 64 -2.98 -12.12 9.09
C VAL A 64 -3.08 -12.74 10.47
N SER A 65 -4.28 -13.12 10.88
CA SER A 65 -4.52 -13.84 12.13
C SER A 65 -5.09 -15.23 11.85
N GLY A 66 -4.62 -16.23 12.58
CA GLY A 66 -5.04 -17.61 12.40
C GLY A 66 -4.58 -18.54 13.52
N THR A 67 -4.52 -19.83 13.20
CA THR A 67 -4.07 -20.88 14.11
C THR A 67 -2.91 -21.62 13.47
N LYS A 68 -1.78 -21.74 14.17
CA LYS A 68 -0.60 -22.51 13.75
C LYS A 68 -0.29 -23.52 14.85
N ALA A 69 -0.18 -24.81 14.50
CA ALA A 69 0.05 -25.89 15.48
C ALA A 69 -0.91 -25.86 16.70
N GLY A 70 -2.18 -25.51 16.49
CA GLY A 70 -3.20 -25.44 17.55
C GLY A 70 -3.18 -24.15 18.39
N GLN A 71 -2.19 -23.28 18.22
CA GLN A 71 -2.09 -22.00 18.94
C GLN A 71 -2.50 -20.82 18.06
N ARG A 72 -3.03 -19.75 18.66
CA ARG A 72 -3.34 -18.52 17.93
C ARG A 72 -2.02 -17.90 17.46
N ALA A 73 -1.94 -17.63 16.17
CA ALA A 73 -0.78 -17.01 15.54
C ALA A 73 -1.21 -15.76 14.78
N LYS A 74 -0.31 -14.77 14.76
CA LYS A 74 -0.53 -13.47 14.12
C LYS A 74 0.73 -13.05 13.36
N ALA A 75 0.55 -12.62 12.12
CA ALA A 75 1.62 -12.01 11.33
C ALA A 75 1.19 -10.61 10.90
N ILE A 76 2.09 -9.64 11.02
CA ILE A 76 1.89 -8.25 10.61
C ILE A 76 3.04 -7.84 9.71
N ALA A 77 2.71 -7.28 8.55
CA ALA A 77 3.65 -6.60 7.67
C ALA A 77 3.31 -5.11 7.60
N THR A 78 4.31 -4.24 7.71
CA THR A 78 4.17 -2.79 7.55
C THR A 78 5.17 -2.24 6.54
N MET A 79 4.77 -1.23 5.78
CA MET A 79 5.64 -0.51 4.86
C MET A 79 5.27 0.96 4.90
N VAL A 80 6.27 1.84 5.03
CA VAL A 80 6.08 3.29 4.94
C VAL A 80 7.11 3.86 3.97
N HIS A 81 6.65 4.64 2.99
CA HIS A 81 7.52 5.30 2.04
C HIS A 81 7.05 6.74 1.81
N LYS A 82 7.97 7.70 1.77
CA LYS A 82 7.62 9.13 1.66
C LYS A 82 7.07 9.52 0.29
N ASN A 83 7.29 8.68 -0.73
CA ASN A 83 6.85 8.95 -2.10
C ASN A 83 6.27 7.68 -2.73
N THR A 84 4.97 7.69 -2.99
CA THR A 84 4.21 6.56 -3.55
C THR A 84 4.71 6.18 -4.94
N ALA A 85 5.01 7.16 -5.80
CA ALA A 85 5.49 6.91 -7.15
C ALA A 85 6.84 6.18 -7.15
N ILE A 86 7.76 6.58 -6.27
CA ILE A 86 9.04 5.87 -6.08
C ILE A 86 8.80 4.44 -5.58
N ALA A 87 7.91 4.24 -4.59
CA ALA A 87 7.62 2.91 -4.06
C ALA A 87 6.99 1.99 -5.12
N ALA A 88 6.02 2.49 -5.89
CA ALA A 88 5.37 1.74 -6.97
C ALA A 88 6.37 1.42 -8.10
N GLY A 89 7.16 2.41 -8.52
CA GLY A 89 8.20 2.23 -9.53
C GLY A 89 9.29 1.24 -9.09
N ALA A 90 9.66 1.27 -7.81
CA ALA A 90 10.59 0.30 -7.23
C ALA A 90 10.00 -1.12 -7.23
N GLY A 91 8.72 -1.29 -6.93
CA GLY A 91 8.00 -2.57 -7.04
C GLY A 91 8.04 -3.12 -8.47
N THR A 92 7.56 -2.36 -9.44
CA THR A 92 7.55 -2.77 -10.86
C THR A 92 8.95 -3.00 -11.39
N GLY A 93 9.88 -2.09 -11.10
CA GLY A 93 11.28 -2.18 -11.52
C GLY A 93 12.00 -3.39 -10.94
N SER A 94 11.63 -3.82 -9.72
CA SER A 94 12.15 -5.05 -9.11
C SER A 94 11.76 -6.29 -9.91
N ILE A 95 10.49 -6.39 -10.31
CA ILE A 95 10.01 -7.52 -11.11
C ILE A 95 10.73 -7.56 -12.46
N ALA A 96 10.86 -6.42 -13.13
CA ALA A 96 11.58 -6.33 -14.39
C ALA A 96 13.06 -6.73 -14.25
N GLU A 97 13.76 -6.21 -13.24
CA GLU A 97 15.15 -6.55 -12.91
C GLU A 97 15.30 -8.07 -12.66
N LEU A 98 14.41 -8.66 -11.87
CA LEU A 98 14.46 -10.08 -11.53
C LEU A 98 14.19 -10.98 -12.74
N ILE A 99 13.29 -10.58 -13.64
CA ILE A 99 13.04 -11.29 -14.90
C ILE A 99 14.28 -11.22 -15.80
N LEU A 100 14.86 -10.03 -15.98
CA LEU A 100 16.03 -9.81 -16.82
C LEU A 100 17.29 -10.52 -16.28
N ALA A 101 17.45 -10.55 -14.95
CA ALA A 101 18.50 -11.31 -14.28
C ALA A 101 18.26 -12.83 -14.29
N GLY A 102 17.11 -13.28 -14.80
CA GLY A 102 16.71 -14.68 -14.81
C GLY A 102 16.48 -15.28 -13.42
N LYS A 103 16.28 -14.43 -12.39
CA LYS A 103 15.96 -14.84 -11.00
C LYS A 103 14.47 -15.09 -10.79
N LEU A 104 13.62 -14.49 -11.62
CA LEU A 104 12.18 -14.73 -11.65
C LEU A 104 11.81 -15.30 -13.02
N ARG A 105 11.48 -16.61 -13.06
CA ARG A 105 11.14 -17.33 -14.30
C ARG A 105 9.80 -18.00 -14.14
N GLN A 106 8.73 -17.26 -14.46
CA GLN A 106 7.37 -17.77 -14.37
C GLN A 106 6.59 -17.35 -15.62
N PRO A 107 6.56 -18.19 -16.67
CA PRO A 107 5.88 -17.85 -17.91
C PRO A 107 4.36 -17.77 -17.69
N GLY A 108 3.70 -16.83 -18.36
CA GLY A 108 2.26 -16.60 -18.26
C GLY A 108 1.89 -15.37 -17.43
N VAL A 109 0.61 -15.24 -17.08
CA VAL A 109 0.07 -14.13 -16.28
C VAL A 109 -0.12 -14.61 -14.85
N TRP A 110 0.54 -13.96 -13.90
CA TRP A 110 0.59 -14.37 -12.50
C TRP A 110 0.43 -13.19 -11.57
N LEU A 111 -0.15 -13.46 -10.39
CA LEU A 111 -0.09 -12.52 -9.26
C LEU A 111 1.32 -12.52 -8.68
N VAL A 112 1.77 -11.38 -8.18
CA VAL A 112 3.15 -11.22 -7.67
C VAL A 112 3.39 -12.17 -6.50
N GLU A 113 2.44 -12.33 -5.59
CA GLU A 113 2.53 -13.24 -4.45
C GLU A 113 2.58 -14.73 -4.82
N GLN A 114 2.18 -15.09 -6.04
CA GLN A 114 2.28 -16.46 -6.56
C GLN A 114 3.59 -16.72 -7.28
N ALA A 115 4.24 -15.66 -7.78
CA ALA A 115 5.45 -15.77 -8.58
C ALA A 115 6.73 -15.43 -7.81
N LEU A 116 6.64 -14.48 -6.87
CA LEU A 116 7.77 -13.97 -6.12
C LEU A 116 7.76 -14.56 -4.71
N SER A 117 8.83 -15.27 -4.35
CA SER A 117 9.01 -15.77 -2.98
C SER A 117 9.23 -14.62 -2.00
N THR A 118 8.84 -14.82 -0.73
CA THR A 118 9.03 -13.83 0.33
C THR A 118 10.51 -13.48 0.54
N ASP A 119 11.41 -14.44 0.39
CA ASP A 119 12.86 -14.20 0.55
C ASP A 119 13.38 -13.29 -0.56
N LEU A 120 13.04 -13.58 -1.81
CA LEU A 120 13.48 -12.79 -2.96
C LEU A 120 12.86 -11.39 -2.95
N PHE A 121 11.60 -11.27 -2.51
CA PHE A 121 10.95 -10.00 -2.26
C PHE A 121 11.71 -9.18 -1.20
N THR A 122 11.98 -9.78 -0.04
CA THR A 122 12.66 -9.10 1.09
C THR A 122 14.04 -8.62 0.70
N GLU A 123 14.85 -9.48 0.06
CA GLU A 123 16.19 -9.13 -0.45
C GLU A 123 16.11 -7.94 -1.42
N THR A 124 15.15 -7.97 -2.34
CA THR A 124 15.02 -6.94 -3.38
C THR A 124 14.55 -5.60 -2.80
N MET A 125 13.61 -5.62 -1.84
CA MET A 125 13.18 -4.40 -1.14
C MET A 125 14.30 -3.79 -0.30
N GLN A 126 15.12 -4.62 0.36
CA GLN A 126 16.31 -4.17 1.09
C GLN A 126 17.32 -3.48 0.17
N ARG A 127 17.64 -4.08 -1.00
CA ARG A 127 18.53 -3.44 -2.00
C ARG A 127 18.02 -2.08 -2.44
N ARG A 128 16.70 -1.91 -2.52
CA ARG A 128 16.03 -0.67 -2.91
C ARG A 128 15.79 0.29 -1.75
N GLN A 129 16.29 -0.03 -0.56
CA GLN A 129 16.15 0.77 0.66
C GLN A 129 14.68 1.04 1.03
N ILE A 130 13.78 0.11 0.70
CA ILE A 130 12.37 0.15 1.09
C ILE A 130 12.20 -0.72 2.35
N PRO A 131 11.99 -0.10 3.53
CA PRO A 131 11.87 -0.84 4.78
C PRO A 131 10.53 -1.58 4.84
N ILE A 132 10.61 -2.88 5.12
CA ILE A 132 9.46 -3.74 5.41
C ILE A 132 9.57 -4.19 6.86
N GLY A 133 8.62 -3.79 7.70
CA GLY A 133 8.50 -4.29 9.07
C GLY A 133 7.72 -5.60 9.07
N LEU A 134 8.32 -6.68 9.57
CA LEU A 134 7.68 -7.99 9.72
C LEU A 134 7.65 -8.37 11.20
N MET A 135 6.46 -8.63 11.72
CA MET A 135 6.24 -9.13 13.09
C MET A 135 5.44 -10.43 13.01
N VAL A 136 5.91 -11.47 13.67
CA VAL A 136 5.24 -12.77 13.75
C VAL A 136 5.15 -13.18 15.20
N ASP A 137 3.92 -13.21 15.74
CA ASP A 137 3.60 -13.74 17.06
C ASP A 137 3.05 -15.15 16.87
N GLY A 138 3.67 -16.15 17.50
CA GLY A 138 3.33 -17.57 17.36
C GLY A 138 3.48 -18.33 18.67
#